data_AF-A0A2A6ND44-F1
#
_entry.id   AF-A0A2A6ND44-F1
#
_cell.length_a   1.000
_cell.length_b   1.000
_cell.length_c   1.000
_cell.angle_alpha   90.00
_cell.angle_beta   90.00
_cell.angle_gamma   90.00
#
_symmetry.space_group_name_H-M   'P 1'
#
loop_
_entity.id
_entity.type
_entity.pdbx_description
1 polymer ?
#
loop_
_entity_poly.entity_id
_entity_poly.type
_entity_poly.pdbx_seq_one_letter_code
_entity_poly.pdbx_strand_id
1 'polypeptide(L)'
;MHRLSHTPVWADKAARRYSEEYARAHEIFHEALAAGCDSPWLLHLRATLYNHSERYRAFSGPLSKVDRDLDREHREIAEATLARDSERAVKLMNQHLQMTTKVILDSVLAGREPAPDSAKAKPGEAHLPESLPRKRGAPA
;
A
#
# COMPACT_ATOMS: atom_id res chain seq x y z
N MET A 1 2.40 -20.09 5.76
CA MET A 1 1.68 -18.89 5.28
C MET A 1 0.61 -18.46 6.28
N HIS A 2 1.01 -18.04 7.48
CA HIS A 2 0.06 -17.69 8.55
C HIS A 2 0.18 -16.23 8.99
N ARG A 3 1.32 -15.56 8.76
CA ARG A 3 1.50 -14.19 9.25
C ARG A 3 0.94 -13.14 8.30
N LEU A 4 1.28 -13.18 7.00
CA LEU A 4 0.83 -12.17 6.04
C LEU A 4 -0.70 -12.12 5.90
N SER A 5 -1.34 -13.28 5.75
CA SER A 5 -2.79 -13.41 5.58
C SER A 5 -3.62 -12.91 6.77
N HIS A 6 -3.06 -12.98 7.98
CA HIS A 6 -3.71 -12.54 9.21
C HIS A 6 -3.28 -11.13 9.65
N THR A 7 -2.43 -10.45 8.88
CA THR A 7 -1.99 -9.08 9.22
C THR A 7 -2.95 -8.06 8.62
N PRO A 8 -3.45 -7.08 9.40
CA PRO A 8 -4.34 -6.04 8.88
C PRO A 8 -3.69 -5.28 7.72
N VAL A 9 -4.27 -5.38 6.52
CA VAL A 9 -3.71 -4.75 5.31
C VAL A 9 -3.64 -3.23 5.42
N TRP A 10 -4.67 -2.61 6.00
CA TRP A 10 -4.87 -1.16 5.95
C TRP A 10 -4.66 -0.51 7.32
N ALA A 11 -3.81 0.52 7.38
CA ALA A 11 -3.79 1.45 8.51
C ALA A 11 -4.93 2.47 8.40
N ASP A 12 -5.24 2.89 7.18
CA ASP A 12 -6.41 3.71 6.86
C ASP A 12 -7.12 3.08 5.66
N LYS A 13 -8.29 2.48 5.91
CA LYS A 13 -9.09 1.82 4.87
C LYS A 13 -9.71 2.83 3.90
N ALA A 14 -10.08 4.02 4.36
CA ALA A 14 -10.67 5.05 3.50
C ALA A 14 -9.65 5.62 2.52
N ALA A 15 -8.43 5.89 2.99
CA ALA A 15 -7.32 6.31 2.14
C ALA A 15 -6.61 5.14 1.42
N ARG A 16 -7.04 3.88 1.66
CA ARG A 16 -6.42 2.63 1.17
C ARG A 16 -4.91 2.58 1.41
N ARG A 17 -4.46 2.99 2.61
CA ARG A 17 -3.05 3.01 2.99
C ARG A 17 -2.66 1.76 3.74
N TYR A 18 -1.56 1.16 3.32
CA TYR A 18 -1.02 -0.03 3.96
C TYR A 18 -0.58 0.25 5.39
N SER A 19 -0.78 -0.72 6.29
CA SER A 19 -0.18 -0.69 7.62
C SER A 19 1.31 -1.02 7.58
N GLU A 20 2.04 -0.55 8.59
CA GLU A 20 3.46 -0.87 8.74
C GLU A 20 3.67 -2.35 9.05
N GLU A 21 2.77 -2.94 9.83
CA GLU A 21 2.77 -4.36 10.15
C GLU A 21 2.61 -5.20 8.89
N TYR A 22 1.69 -4.82 7.99
CA TYR A 22 1.49 -5.50 6.72
C TYR A 22 2.70 -5.34 5.80
N ALA A 23 3.30 -4.15 5.75
CA ALA A 23 4.52 -3.93 4.98
C ALA A 23 5.68 -4.84 5.45
N ARG A 24 5.87 -4.96 6.77
CA ARG A 24 6.86 -5.89 7.35
C ARG A 24 6.51 -7.35 7.08
N ALA A 25 5.24 -7.74 7.23
CA ALA A 25 4.81 -9.10 6.94
C ALA A 25 5.01 -9.48 5.46
N HIS A 26 4.79 -8.52 4.56
CA HIS A 26 4.98 -8.65 3.12
C HIS A 26 6.46 -8.81 2.76
N GLU A 27 7.35 -8.02 3.38
CA GLU A 27 8.81 -8.17 3.21
C GLU A 27 9.27 -9.57 3.57
N ILE A 28 8.90 -10.05 4.76
CA ILE A 28 9.32 -11.36 5.24
C ILE A 28 8.71 -12.47 4.39
N PHE A 29 7.50 -12.31 3.88
CA PHE A 29 6.92 -13.24 2.92
C PHE A 29 7.76 -13.35 1.66
N HIS A 30 8.06 -12.22 1.01
CA HIS A 30 8.85 -12.24 -0.21
C HIS A 30 10.28 -12.73 0.03
N GLU A 31 10.88 -12.46 1.20
CA GLU A 31 12.20 -12.95 1.57
C GLU A 31 12.18 -14.48 1.70
N ALA A 32 11.18 -15.03 2.38
CA ALA A 32 11.00 -16.47 2.54
C ALA A 32 10.86 -17.21 1.20
N LEU A 33 10.19 -16.62 0.21
CA LEU A 33 10.08 -17.21 -1.14
C LEU A 33 11.44 -17.39 -1.82
N ALA A 34 12.40 -16.51 -1.53
CA ALA A 34 13.73 -16.51 -2.15
C ALA A 34 14.81 -17.18 -1.28
N ALA A 35 14.50 -17.50 -0.03
CA ALA A 35 15.47 -18.01 0.95
C ALA A 35 16.14 -19.34 0.55
N GLY A 36 15.55 -20.08 -0.40
CA GLY A 36 16.17 -21.28 -0.99
C GLY A 36 17.20 -21.01 -2.09
N CYS A 37 17.51 -19.76 -2.40
CA CYS A 37 18.52 -19.40 -3.40
C CYS A 37 19.92 -19.38 -2.77
N ASP A 38 20.83 -20.24 -3.26
CA ASP A 38 22.20 -20.33 -2.74
C ASP A 38 23.15 -19.24 -3.26
N SER A 39 22.67 -18.31 -4.09
CA SER A 39 23.49 -17.24 -4.65
C SER A 39 23.37 -15.95 -3.84
N PRO A 40 24.41 -15.55 -3.08
CA PRO A 40 24.36 -14.32 -2.27
C PRO A 40 24.19 -13.06 -3.13
N TRP A 41 24.72 -13.07 -4.36
CA TRP A 41 24.58 -11.96 -5.30
C TRP A 41 23.14 -11.79 -5.80
N LEU A 42 22.45 -12.89 -6.12
CA LEU A 42 21.05 -12.84 -6.55
C LEU A 42 20.14 -12.39 -5.41
N LEU A 43 20.40 -12.88 -4.18
CA LEU A 43 19.68 -12.45 -2.99
C LEU A 43 19.86 -10.94 -2.75
N HIS A 44 21.08 -10.43 -2.87
CA HIS A 44 21.36 -9.00 -2.73
C HIS A 44 20.62 -8.16 -3.79
N LEU A 45 20.70 -8.56 -5.07
CA LEU A 45 20.00 -7.86 -6.14
C LEU A 45 18.49 -7.84 -5.92
N ARG A 46 17.91 -8.98 -5.54
CA ARG A 46 16.48 -9.12 -5.24
C ARG A 46 16.07 -8.22 -4.06
N ALA A 47 16.85 -8.16 -2.99
CA ALA A 47 16.57 -7.27 -1.85
C ALA A 47 16.60 -5.79 -2.26
N THR A 48 17.58 -5.38 -3.08
CA THR A 48 17.65 -4.02 -3.62
C THR A 48 16.44 -3.68 -4.48
N LEU A 49 16.04 -4.58 -5.38
CA LEU A 49 14.87 -4.39 -6.24
C LEU A 49 13.56 -4.34 -5.44
N TYR A 50 13.43 -5.17 -4.39
CA TYR A 50 12.30 -5.13 -3.46
C TYR A 50 12.19 -3.77 -2.78
N ASN A 51 13.29 -3.26 -2.20
CA ASN A 51 13.28 -1.95 -1.54
C ASN A 51 12.87 -0.81 -2.48
N HIS A 52 13.28 -0.87 -3.75
CA HIS A 52 12.81 0.09 -4.75
C HIS A 52 11.34 -0.07 -5.11
N SER A 53 10.83 -1.31 -5.20
CA SER A 53 9.43 -1.57 -5.55
C SER A 53 8.45 -1.17 -4.43
N GLU A 54 8.88 -1.21 -3.17
CA GLU A 54 8.02 -0.90 -2.02
C GLU A 54 7.47 0.52 -2.03
N ARG A 55 8.22 1.49 -2.59
CA ARG A 55 7.72 2.85 -2.79
C ARG A 55 6.49 2.88 -3.70
N TYR A 56 6.54 2.13 -4.79
CA TYR A 56 5.41 2.04 -5.73
C TYR A 56 4.26 1.24 -5.14
N ARG A 57 4.55 0.18 -4.39
CA ARG A 57 3.53 -0.58 -3.66
C ARG A 57 2.81 0.31 -2.64
N ALA A 58 3.52 1.14 -1.88
CA ALA A 58 2.91 2.07 -0.94
C ALA A 58 1.88 3.01 -1.60
N PHE A 59 2.15 3.44 -2.85
CA PHE A 59 1.21 4.25 -3.63
C PHE A 59 0.12 3.44 -4.34
N SER A 60 0.30 2.14 -4.59
CA SER A 60 -0.68 1.36 -5.35
C SER A 60 -2.01 1.21 -4.62
N GLY A 61 -2.01 1.19 -3.28
CA GLY A 61 -3.25 1.14 -2.49
C GLY A 61 -4.11 2.39 -2.70
N PRO A 62 -3.60 3.59 -2.36
CA PRO A 62 -4.31 4.86 -2.53
C PRO A 62 -4.70 5.22 -3.97
N LEU A 63 -3.92 4.74 -4.95
CA LEU A 63 -4.15 5.03 -6.37
C LEU A 63 -5.00 3.97 -7.10
N SER A 64 -5.26 2.83 -6.47
CA SER A 64 -6.04 1.75 -7.09
C SER A 64 -7.53 2.10 -7.21
N LYS A 65 -8.09 1.86 -8.39
CA LYS A 65 -9.54 1.82 -8.63
C LYS A 65 -10.12 0.42 -8.62
N VAL A 66 -9.25 -0.59 -8.50
CA VAL A 66 -9.63 -2.01 -8.57
C VAL A 66 -9.53 -2.58 -7.17
N ASP A 67 -10.54 -3.35 -6.78
CA ASP A 67 -10.43 -4.15 -5.58
C ASP A 67 -9.58 -5.39 -5.90
N ARG A 68 -8.49 -5.55 -5.15
CA ARG A 68 -7.46 -6.55 -5.42
C ARG A 68 -7.44 -7.50 -4.24
N ASP A 69 -7.66 -8.78 -4.50
CA ASP A 69 -7.59 -9.82 -3.49
C ASP A 69 -6.12 -10.19 -3.23
N LEU A 70 -5.46 -9.36 -2.42
CA LEU A 70 -4.06 -9.55 -2.06
C LEU A 70 -3.83 -10.86 -1.34
N ASP A 71 -4.75 -11.30 -0.49
CA ASP A 71 -4.58 -12.55 0.25
C ASP A 71 -4.57 -13.74 -0.70
N ARG A 72 -5.51 -13.77 -1.66
CA ARG A 72 -5.51 -14.79 -2.71
C ARG A 72 -4.24 -14.81 -3.53
N GLU A 73 -3.73 -13.66 -3.96
CA GLU A 73 -2.51 -13.60 -4.76
C GLU A 73 -1.29 -14.16 -4.02
N HIS A 74 -1.05 -13.72 -2.78
CA HIS A 74 0.04 -14.26 -1.98
C HIS A 74 -0.16 -15.74 -1.67
N ARG A 75 -1.42 -16.18 -1.53
CA ARG A 75 -1.75 -17.59 -1.33
C ARG A 75 -1.34 -18.44 -2.52
N GLU A 76 -1.80 -18.07 -3.71
CA GLU A 76 -1.49 -18.80 -4.94
C GLU A 76 0.03 -18.85 -5.21
N ILE A 77 0.74 -17.75 -4.95
CA ILE A 77 2.21 -17.70 -5.10
C ILE A 77 2.87 -18.73 -4.18
N ALA A 78 2.57 -18.70 -2.88
CA ALA A 78 3.27 -19.59 -1.96
C ALA A 78 2.80 -21.05 -2.04
N GLU A 79 1.57 -21.32 -2.45
CA GLU A 79 1.16 -22.68 -2.85
C GLU A 79 2.02 -23.21 -3.99
N ALA A 80 2.22 -22.41 -5.05
CA ALA A 80 3.07 -22.80 -6.18
C ALA A 80 4.54 -23.00 -5.74
N THR A 81 5.07 -22.12 -4.88
CA THR A 81 6.43 -22.25 -4.34
C THR A 81 6.59 -23.50 -3.47
N LEU A 82 5.63 -23.79 -2.59
CA LEU A 82 5.65 -25.00 -1.74
C LEU A 82 5.54 -26.28 -2.55
N ALA A 83 4.75 -26.26 -3.64
CA ALA A 83 4.64 -27.36 -4.59
C ALA A 83 5.90 -27.55 -5.47
N ARG A 84 6.89 -26.66 -5.37
CA ARG A 84 8.08 -26.59 -6.25
C ARG A 84 7.72 -26.43 -7.73
N ASP A 85 6.56 -25.85 -8.02
CA ASP A 85 6.13 -25.50 -9.38
C ASP A 85 6.72 -24.12 -9.75
N SER A 86 7.96 -24.13 -10.23
CA SER A 86 8.68 -22.90 -10.55
C SER A 86 8.03 -22.10 -11.67
N GLU A 87 7.45 -22.77 -12.66
CA GLU A 87 6.81 -22.10 -13.80
C GLU A 87 5.59 -21.31 -13.34
N ARG A 88 4.71 -21.94 -12.56
CA ARG A 88 3.54 -21.27 -11.99
C ARG A 88 3.93 -20.18 -11.02
N ALA A 89 4.92 -20.41 -10.14
CA ALA A 89 5.38 -19.41 -9.18
C ALA A 89 5.91 -18.16 -9.88
N VAL A 90 6.73 -18.31 -10.94
CA VAL A 90 7.25 -17.20 -11.73
C VAL A 90 6.12 -16.44 -12.43
N LYS A 91 5.16 -17.15 -13.04
CA LYS A 91 4.01 -16.54 -13.69
C LYS A 91 3.19 -15.69 -12.71
N LEU A 92 2.86 -16.24 -11.55
CA LEU A 92 2.08 -15.54 -10.52
C LEU A 92 2.84 -14.33 -9.94
N MET A 93 4.15 -14.48 -9.68
CA MET A 93 4.99 -13.36 -9.23
C MET A 93 5.04 -12.22 -10.25
N ASN A 94 5.20 -12.54 -11.54
CA ASN A 94 5.19 -11.53 -12.59
C ASN A 94 3.85 -10.81 -12.67
N GLN A 95 2.73 -11.53 -12.61
CA GLN A 95 1.39 -10.94 -12.59
C GLN A 95 1.21 -10.02 -11.37
N HIS A 96 1.65 -10.47 -10.20
CA HIS A 96 1.56 -9.71 -8.96
C HIS A 96 2.36 -8.38 -9.04
N LEU A 97 3.58 -8.41 -9.56
CA LEU A 97 4.41 -7.20 -9.74
C LEU A 97 3.84 -6.28 -10.81
N GLN A 98 3.42 -6.83 -11.96
CA GLN A 98 2.86 -6.06 -13.08
C GLN A 98 1.55 -5.37 -12.71
N MET A 99 0.73 -5.96 -11.83
CA MET A 99 -0.49 -5.32 -11.35
C MET A 99 -0.18 -4.02 -10.60
N THR A 100 0.84 -4.02 -9.73
CA THR A 100 1.30 -2.80 -9.06
C THR A 100 1.74 -1.75 -10.08
N THR A 101 2.55 -2.14 -11.08
CA THR A 101 2.98 -1.24 -12.16
C THR A 101 1.80 -0.65 -12.93
N LYS A 102 0.83 -1.49 -13.31
CA LYS A 102 -0.37 -1.07 -14.05
C LYS A 102 -1.17 -0.04 -13.27
N VAL A 103 -1.41 -0.29 -11.97
CA VAL A 103 -2.13 0.65 -11.10
C VAL A 103 -1.45 2.02 -11.07
N ILE A 104 -0.12 2.05 -10.93
CA ILE A 104 0.63 3.31 -10.89
C ILE A 104 0.58 4.03 -12.23
N LEU A 105 0.85 3.34 -13.34
CA LEU A 105 0.84 3.95 -14.67
C LEU A 105 -0.56 4.49 -15.04
N ASP A 106 -1.61 3.70 -14.82
CA ASP A 106 -2.99 4.12 -15.06
C ASP A 106 -3.39 5.32 -14.20
N SER A 107 -2.74 5.50 -13.05
CA SER A 107 -2.94 6.64 -12.17
C SER A 107 -2.24 7.89 -12.67
N VAL A 108 -0.96 7.76 -13.02
CA VAL A 108 -0.14 8.86 -13.54
C VAL A 108 -0.71 9.39 -14.86
N LEU A 109 -1.06 8.49 -15.79
CA LEU A 109 -1.64 8.86 -17.08
C LEU A 109 -3.00 9.57 -16.95
N ALA A 110 -3.73 9.28 -15.89
CA ALA A 110 -5.01 9.93 -15.59
C ALA A 110 -4.87 11.20 -14.73
N GLY A 111 -3.64 11.65 -14.44
CA GLY A 111 -3.40 12.83 -13.60
C GLY A 111 -3.91 12.68 -12.17
N ARG A 112 -3.99 11.46 -11.63
CA ARG A 112 -4.52 11.23 -10.28
C ARG A 112 -3.45 11.42 -9.23
N GLU A 113 -3.83 12.12 -8.17
CA GLU A 113 -3.03 12.26 -6.96
C GLU A 113 -3.49 11.27 -5.88
N PRO A 114 -2.57 10.77 -5.03
CA PRO A 114 -2.94 9.92 -3.91
C PRO A 114 -3.78 10.72 -2.91
N ALA A 115 -4.77 10.06 -2.33
CA ALA A 115 -5.65 10.68 -1.35
C ALA A 115 -4.83 11.33 -0.21
N PRO A 116 -5.19 12.57 0.21
CA PRO A 116 -4.49 13.26 1.28
C PRO A 116 -4.60 12.47 2.59
N ASP A 117 -3.65 12.74 3.48
CA ASP A 117 -3.59 12.07 4.77
C ASP A 117 -4.76 12.46 5.65
N SER A 118 -5.55 11.47 6.09
CA SER A 118 -6.61 11.69 7.08
C SER A 118 -6.04 12.23 8.38
N ALA A 119 -4.77 11.93 8.71
CA ALA A 119 -4.03 12.52 9.82
C ALA A 119 -3.54 13.96 9.56
N LYS A 120 -3.53 14.42 8.30
CA LYS A 120 -3.24 15.83 7.92
C LYS A 120 -4.49 16.61 7.49
N ALA A 121 -5.68 16.04 7.58
CA ALA A 121 -6.91 16.81 7.50
C ALA A 121 -6.89 17.81 8.66
N LYS A 122 -6.75 19.10 8.35
CA LYS A 122 -6.69 20.16 9.37
C LYS A 122 -7.88 19.99 10.34
N PRO A 123 -7.67 19.98 11.67
CA PRO A 123 -8.78 20.04 12.60
C PRO A 123 -9.48 21.38 12.40
N GLY A 124 -10.76 21.32 12.04
CA GLY A 124 -11.76 22.38 12.18
C GLY A 124 -11.35 23.79 11.72
N GLU A 125 -11.98 24.28 10.67
CA GLU A 125 -12.33 25.70 10.63
C GLU A 125 -13.04 26.02 11.95
N ALA A 126 -12.34 26.69 12.87
CA ALA A 126 -12.97 27.33 14.00
C ALA A 126 -13.85 28.43 13.41
N HIS A 127 -15.15 28.14 13.32
CA HIS A 127 -16.20 29.12 13.14
C HIS A 127 -16.00 30.21 14.20
N LEU A 128 -15.44 31.35 13.77
CA LEU A 128 -15.40 32.56 14.57
C LEU A 128 -16.86 32.94 14.85
N PRO A 129 -17.30 33.04 16.12
CA PRO A 129 -18.66 33.45 16.39
C PRO A 129 -18.86 34.88 15.87
N GLU A 130 -19.95 35.06 15.13
CA GLU A 130 -20.45 36.33 14.63
C GLU A 130 -20.48 37.37 15.76
N SER A 131 -19.87 38.52 15.51
CA SER A 131 -19.73 39.59 16.49
C SER A 131 -21.10 40.16 16.88
N LEU A 132 -21.37 40.16 18.18
CA LEU A 132 -22.58 40.74 18.80
C LEU A 132 -22.79 42.21 18.39
N PRO A 133 -24.06 42.66 18.23
CA PRO A 133 -24.35 44.00 17.75
C PRO A 133 -23.95 45.07 18.78
N ARG A 134 -23.18 46.08 18.32
CA ARG A 134 -22.87 47.28 19.12
C ARG A 134 -24.18 48.00 19.47
N LYS A 135 -24.52 48.05 20.76
CA LYS A 135 -25.57 48.96 21.26
C LYS A 135 -25.12 50.40 21.03
N ARG A 136 -25.91 51.16 20.26
CA ARG A 136 -25.84 52.61 20.18
C ARG A 136 -26.36 53.18 21.50
N GLY A 137 -25.48 53.78 22.29
CA GLY A 137 -25.85 54.66 23.39
C GLY A 137 -25.75 56.11 22.91
N ALA A 138 -26.83 56.88 23.07
CA ALA A 138 -26.88 58.33 23.02
C ALA A 138 -28.03 58.76 23.95
N PRO A 139 -28.09 60.02 24.40
CA PRO A 139 -27.05 60.90 24.94
C PRO A 139 -27.45 61.40 26.35
N ALA A 140 -26.65 62.29 26.95
CA ALA A 140 -27.08 63.19 28.03
C ALA A 140 -26.92 64.64 27.54
#